data_AF-A0A7S3UQD6-F1
#
_entry.id   AF-A0A7S3UQD6-F1
#
_cell.length_a   1.000
_cell.length_b   1.000
_cell.length_c   1.000
_cell.angle_alpha   90.00
_cell.angle_beta   90.00
_cell.angle_gamma   90.00
#
_symmetry.space_group_name_H-M   'P 1'
#
loop_
_entity.id
_entity.type
_entity.pdbx_description
1 polymer ?
#
loop_
_entity_poly.entity_id
_entity_poly.type
_entity_poly.pdbx_seq_one_letter_code
_entity_poly.pdbx_strand_id
1 'polypeptide(L)'
;HINRLELVALSRLVLWLVDNLGAKPPPTLKLIIFNFDSSVVLNWVRRGRTSTKTTERLSVKRMLNNINELLCALGDSGITISYKKIEGALNERADELSRLVQQFGFDDMFGLNIEKTGIIAA
;
A
#
# COMPACT_ATOMS: atom_id res chain seq x y z
N HIS A 1 -5.84 -9.38 -9.53
CA HIS A 1 -6.08 -7.98 -9.93
C HIS A 1 -6.46 -7.07 -8.77
N ILE A 2 -7.59 -7.24 -8.06
CA ILE A 2 -8.02 -6.27 -7.01
C ILE A 2 -7.07 -6.14 -5.79
N ASN A 3 -6.70 -7.25 -5.13
CA ASN A 3 -5.76 -7.24 -3.99
C ASN A 3 -4.37 -6.67 -4.34
N ARG A 4 -4.00 -6.70 -5.62
CA ARG A 4 -2.74 -6.13 -6.10
C ARG A 4 -2.84 -4.61 -6.22
N LEU A 5 -3.96 -4.09 -6.71
CA LEU A 5 -4.20 -2.64 -6.77
C LEU A 5 -4.23 -2.04 -5.36
N GLU A 6 -4.82 -2.73 -4.39
CA GLU A 6 -4.76 -2.34 -2.98
C GLU A 6 -3.32 -2.28 -2.44
N LEU A 7 -2.46 -3.24 -2.81
CA LEU A 7 -1.04 -3.19 -2.46
C LEU A 7 -0.30 -2.04 -3.14
N VAL A 8 -0.63 -1.72 -4.39
CA VAL A 8 -0.08 -0.54 -5.07
C VAL A 8 -0.50 0.73 -4.34
N ALA A 9 -1.78 0.88 -4.01
CA ALA A 9 -2.28 2.01 -3.23
C ALA A 9 -1.55 2.15 -1.88
N LEU A 10 -1.37 1.04 -1.16
CA LEU A 10 -0.59 1.01 0.08
C LEU A 10 0.88 1.44 -0.16
N SER A 11 1.54 0.91 -1.19
CA SER A 11 2.94 1.25 -1.49
C SER A 11 3.11 2.74 -1.77
N ARG A 12 2.17 3.36 -2.48
CA ARG A 12 2.17 4.81 -2.76
C ARG A 12 1.96 5.62 -1.50
N LEU A 13 1.02 5.22 -0.64
CA LEU A 13 0.79 5.87 0.64
C LEU A 13 2.02 5.80 1.53
N VAL A 14 2.64 4.62 1.65
CA VAL A 14 3.84 4.42 2.47
C VAL A 14 5.01 5.26 1.94
N LEU A 15 5.22 5.30 0.63
CA LEU A 15 6.23 6.16 0.01
C LEU A 15 6.00 7.64 0.36
N TRP A 16 4.77 8.12 0.19
CA TRP A 16 4.41 9.49 0.56
C TRP A 16 4.66 9.77 2.05
N LEU A 17 4.34 8.83 2.93
CA LEU A 17 4.59 8.97 4.37
C LEU A 17 6.10 9.05 4.66
N VAL A 18 6.93 8.23 4.02
CA VAL A 18 8.39 8.29 4.18
C VAL A 18 8.93 9.64 3.70
N ASP A 19 8.52 10.10 2.52
CA ASP A 19 8.98 11.36 1.94
C ASP A 19 8.60 12.58 2.81
N ASN A 20 7.44 12.54 3.46
CA ASN A 20 6.91 13.68 4.22
C ASN A 20 7.18 13.59 5.74
N LEU A 21 7.37 12.39 6.29
CA LEU A 21 7.49 12.17 7.73
C LEU A 21 8.81 11.50 8.13
N GLY A 22 9.54 10.85 7.22
CA GLY A 22 10.70 10.02 7.56
C GLY A 22 11.86 10.81 8.17
N ALA A 23 12.16 12.01 7.66
CA ALA A 23 13.29 12.80 8.15
C ALA A 23 13.02 13.51 9.48
N LYS A 24 11.80 14.01 9.68
CA LYS A 24 11.36 14.73 10.90
C LYS A 24 9.85 14.57 11.08
N PRO A 25 9.39 13.48 11.70
CA PRO A 25 7.97 13.37 11.99
C PRO A 25 7.56 14.44 13.00
N PRO A 26 6.34 14.98 12.92
CA PRO A 26 5.83 15.90 13.93
C PRO A 26 5.97 15.28 15.33
N PRO A 27 6.44 16.02 16.35
CA PRO A 27 6.69 15.44 17.69
C PRO A 27 5.45 14.76 18.31
N THR A 28 4.27 15.22 17.92
CA THR A 28 2.96 14.74 18.36
C THR A 28 2.48 13.50 17.61
N LEU A 29 3.05 13.20 16.43
CA LEU A 29 2.68 12.03 15.65
C LEU A 29 3.45 10.81 16.16
N LYS A 30 2.77 9.96 16.93
CA LYS A 30 3.34 8.74 17.51
C LYS A 30 2.79 7.45 16.91
N LEU A 31 1.66 7.50 16.22
CA LEU A 31 0.95 6.32 15.75
C LEU A 31 0.33 6.58 14.38
N ILE A 32 0.57 5.66 13.44
CA ILE A 32 -0.15 5.57 12.17
C ILE A 32 -0.92 4.25 12.16
N ILE A 33 -2.22 4.32 11.88
CA ILE A 33 -3.09 3.15 11.73
C ILE A 33 -3.49 3.03 10.27
N PHE A 34 -3.03 1.97 9.61
CA PHE A 34 -3.49 1.62 8.27
C PHE A 34 -4.77 0.80 8.36
N ASN A 35 -5.84 1.32 7.78
CA ASN A 35 -7.13 0.67 7.72
C ASN A 35 -7.28 -0.15 6.44
N PHE A 36 -7.80 -1.37 6.56
CA PHE A 36 -8.04 -2.28 5.43
C PHE A 36 -9.46 -2.81 5.46
N ASP A 37 -10.16 -2.72 4.33
CA ASP A 37 -11.41 -3.42 4.04
C ASP A 37 -11.17 -4.82 3.44
N SER A 38 -9.97 -5.11 2.93
CA SER A 38 -9.56 -6.45 2.50
C SER A 38 -8.82 -7.23 3.59
N SER A 39 -9.42 -8.34 4.03
CA SER A 39 -8.77 -9.27 4.96
C SER A 39 -7.54 -9.96 4.34
N VAL A 40 -7.51 -10.12 3.02
CA VAL A 40 -6.42 -10.80 2.32
C VAL A 40 -5.18 -9.91 2.33
N VAL A 41 -5.30 -8.65 1.91
CA VAL A 41 -4.19 -7.71 1.87
C VAL A 41 -3.67 -7.40 3.27
N LEU A 42 -4.57 -7.20 4.23
CA LEU A 42 -4.19 -7.05 5.64
C LEU A 42 -3.30 -8.21 6.13
N ASN A 43 -3.69 -9.45 5.82
CA ASN A 43 -2.91 -10.63 6.20
C ASN A 43 -1.56 -10.71 5.48
N TRP A 44 -1.51 -10.28 4.21
CA TRP A 44 -0.26 -10.26 3.46
C TRP A 44 0.75 -9.27 4.04
N VAL A 45 0.28 -8.06 4.35
CA VAL A 45 1.09 -7.00 4.96
C VAL A 45 1.55 -7.43 6.35
N ARG A 46 0.62 -7.83 7.23
CA ARG A 46 0.96 -8.25 8.60
C ARG A 46 1.98 -9.39 8.68
N ARG A 47 1.93 -10.33 7.73
CA ARG A 47 2.80 -11.52 7.74
C ARG A 47 4.03 -11.37 6.83
N GLY A 48 4.12 -10.30 6.04
CA GLY A 48 5.14 -10.17 4.98
C GLY A 48 5.13 -11.32 3.96
N ARG A 49 3.97 -11.96 3.75
CA ARG A 49 3.85 -13.16 2.90
C ARG A 49 2.57 -13.12 2.09
N THR A 50 2.67 -13.43 0.80
CA THR A 50 1.51 -13.57 -0.08
C THR A 50 1.06 -15.02 -0.23
N SER A 51 -0.26 -15.23 -0.34
CA SER A 51 -0.88 -16.51 -0.68
C SER A 51 -1.11 -16.68 -2.19
N THR A 52 -0.68 -15.72 -3.02
CA THR A 52 -0.79 -15.78 -4.48
C THR A 52 -0.03 -16.98 -5.04
N LYS A 53 -0.71 -17.82 -5.83
CA LYS A 53 -0.14 -19.02 -6.46
C LYS A 53 0.35 -18.78 -7.89
N THR A 54 0.13 -17.60 -8.45
CA THR A 54 0.40 -17.26 -9.86
C THR A 54 1.84 -16.76 -10.08
N THR A 55 2.21 -16.53 -11.35
CA THR A 55 3.47 -15.89 -11.77
C THR A 55 3.70 -14.52 -11.12
N GLU A 56 2.63 -13.83 -10.70
CA GLU A 56 2.70 -12.55 -9.99
C GLU A 56 3.25 -12.68 -8.56
N ARG A 57 3.39 -13.89 -8.01
CA ARG A 57 3.82 -14.12 -6.63
C ARG A 57 5.13 -13.43 -6.30
N LEU A 58 6.11 -13.46 -7.22
CA LEU A 58 7.41 -12.81 -7.02
C LEU A 58 7.27 -11.29 -6.95
N SER A 59 6.50 -10.70 -7.86
CA SER A 59 6.24 -9.25 -7.88
C SER A 59 5.52 -8.79 -6.63
N VAL A 60 4.49 -9.52 -6.17
CA VAL A 60 3.78 -9.23 -4.92
C VAL A 60 4.70 -9.37 -3.72
N LYS A 61 5.55 -10.43 -3.67
CA LYS A 61 6.52 -10.62 -2.59
C LYS A 61 7.53 -9.47 -2.52
N ARG A 62 8.07 -9.04 -3.67
CA ARG A 62 8.98 -7.88 -3.75
C ARG A 62 8.31 -6.60 -3.25
N MET A 63 7.08 -6.36 -3.68
CA MET A 63 6.31 -5.19 -3.23
C MET A 63 6.07 -5.20 -1.71
N LEU A 64 5.73 -6.35 -1.13
CA LEU A 64 5.58 -6.51 0.31
C LEU A 64 6.89 -6.25 1.07
N ASN A 65 8.03 -6.71 0.53
CA ASN A 65 9.33 -6.45 1.13
C ASN A 65 9.64 -4.94 1.13
N ASN A 66 9.46 -4.27 -0.01
CA ASN A 66 9.70 -2.83 -0.12
C ASN A 66 8.79 -2.03 0.83
N ILE A 67 7.51 -2.40 0.93
CA ILE A 67 6.58 -1.79 1.89
C ILE A 67 7.10 -1.98 3.32
N ASN A 68 7.53 -3.18 3.69
CA ASN A 68 8.05 -3.45 5.02
C ASN A 68 9.32 -2.65 5.32
N GLU A 69 10.26 -2.54 4.37
CA GLU A 69 11.47 -1.74 4.53
C GLU A 69 11.14 -0.26 4.79
N LEU A 70 10.21 0.30 4.02
CA LEU A 70 9.75 1.69 4.21
C LEU A 70 9.02 1.90 5.54
N LEU A 71 8.20 0.93 5.97
CA LEU A 71 7.53 0.98 7.27
C LEU A 71 8.52 0.85 8.43
N CYS A 72 9.58 0.05 8.28
CA CYS A 72 10.68 -0.01 9.25
C CYS A 72 11.37 1.36 9.36
N ALA A 73 11.66 2.02 8.23
CA ALA A 73 12.25 3.36 8.25
C ALA A 73 11.37 4.39 9.01
N LEU A 74 10.04 4.34 8.84
CA LEU A 74 9.12 5.16 9.65
C LEU A 74 9.15 4.79 11.14
N GLY A 75 9.28 3.49 11.44
CA GLY A 75 9.45 2.96 12.79
C GLY A 75 10.70 3.51 13.49
N ASP A 76 11.82 3.54 12.77
CA ASP A 76 13.10 4.05 13.26
C ASP A 76 13.02 5.57 13.56
N SER A 77 12.15 6.30 12.88
CA SER A 77 11.83 7.70 13.18
C SER A 77 10.94 7.89 14.42
N GLY A 78 10.59 6.81 15.13
CA GLY A 78 9.81 6.83 16.37
C GLY A 78 8.29 6.83 16.17
N ILE A 79 7.81 6.52 14.97
CA ILE A 79 6.38 6.34 14.68
C ILE A 79 6.00 4.87 14.85
N THR A 80 5.03 4.58 15.71
CA THR A 80 4.44 3.24 15.80
C THR A 80 3.50 2.99 14.62
N ILE A 81 3.65 1.83 13.97
CA ILE A 81 2.77 1.41 12.88
C ILE A 81 1.79 0.34 13.37
N SER A 82 0.51 0.53 13.08
CA SER A 82 -0.54 -0.45 13.39
C SER A 82 -1.44 -0.69 12.18
N TYR A 83 -2.08 -1.86 12.15
CA TYR A 83 -2.98 -2.26 11.08
C TYR A 83 -4.34 -2.66 11.66
N LYS A 84 -5.42 -2.14 11.09
CA LYS A 84 -6.79 -2.39 11.54
C LYS A 84 -7.66 -2.87 10.38
N LYS A 85 -8.40 -3.96 10.61
CA LYS A 85 -9.50 -4.36 9.72
C LYS A 85 -10.69 -3.45 9.98
N ILE A 86 -11.24 -2.85 8.94
CA ILE A 86 -12.49 -2.07 9.00
C ILE A 86 -13.52 -2.67 8.06
N GLU A 87 -14.80 -2.38 8.29
CA GLU A 87 -15.86 -2.74 7.36
C GLU A 87 -15.80 -1.85 6.10
N GLY A 88 -16.24 -2.37 4.96
CA GLY A 88 -16.20 -1.63 3.69
C GLY A 88 -16.97 -0.31 3.74
N ALA A 89 -18.09 -0.26 4.46
CA ALA A 89 -18.87 0.95 4.67
C ALA A 89 -18.08 2.07 5.37
N LEU A 90 -17.09 1.72 6.21
CA LEU A 90 -16.21 2.70 6.87
C LEU A 90 -15.05 3.14 5.96
N ASN A 91 -14.88 2.51 4.79
CA ASN A 91 -13.87 2.81 3.79
C ASN A 91 -14.46 3.42 2.51
N GLU A 92 -15.74 3.80 2.52
CA GLU A 92 -16.51 4.23 1.34
C GLU A 92 -15.81 5.35 0.57
N ARG A 93 -15.30 6.37 1.28
CA ARG A 93 -14.59 7.49 0.64
C ARG A 93 -13.31 7.06 -0.08
N ALA A 94 -12.59 6.06 0.43
CA ALA A 94 -11.39 5.56 -0.25
C ALA A 94 -11.77 4.75 -1.48
N ASP A 95 -12.85 3.97 -1.41
CA ASP A 95 -13.41 3.24 -2.54
C ASP A 95 -13.90 4.20 -3.64
N GLU A 96 -14.64 5.26 -3.28
CA GLU A 96 -15.06 6.33 -4.20
C GLU A 96 -13.86 6.98 -4.91
N LEU A 97 -12.85 7.40 -4.17
CA LEU A 97 -11.64 8.01 -4.74
C LEU A 97 -10.93 7.04 -5.70
N SER A 98 -10.89 5.74 -5.38
CA SER A 98 -10.28 4.74 -6.24
C SER A 98 -11.04 4.58 -7.57
N ARG A 99 -12.38 4.70 -7.55
CA ARG A 99 -13.22 4.65 -8.75
C ARG A 99 -13.10 5.89 -9.60
N LEU A 100 -12.94 7.07 -9.00
CA LEU A 100 -12.73 8.31 -9.75
C LEU A 100 -11.44 8.25 -10.57
N VAL A 101 -10.36 7.68 -10.00
CA VAL A 101 -9.09 7.48 -10.72
C VAL A 101 -9.30 6.66 -12.00
N GLN A 102 -10.08 5.58 -11.92
CA GLN A 102 -10.42 4.74 -13.07
C GLN A 102 -11.34 5.47 -14.06
N GLN A 103 -12.36 6.17 -13.55
CA GLN A 103 -13.35 6.88 -14.36
C GLN A 103 -12.71 7.97 -15.23
N PHE A 104 -11.70 8.67 -14.70
CA PHE A 104 -11.00 9.74 -15.42
C PHE A 104 -9.75 9.26 -16.17
N GLY A 105 -9.49 7.94 -16.21
CA GLY A 105 -8.35 7.37 -16.95
C GLY A 105 -6.99 7.78 -16.39
N PHE A 106 -6.91 8.11 -15.10
CA PHE A 106 -5.65 8.44 -14.43
C PHE A 106 -4.83 7.20 -14.05
N ASP A 107 -5.25 6.02 -14.48
CA ASP A 107 -4.62 4.75 -14.14
C ASP A 107 -3.13 4.71 -14.54
N ASP A 108 -2.77 5.26 -15.70
CA ASP A 108 -1.38 5.34 -16.17
C ASP A 108 -0.54 6.26 -15.27
N MET A 109 -1.09 7.40 -14.85
CA MET A 109 -0.41 8.39 -14.00
C MET A 109 -0.08 7.82 -12.61
N PHE A 110 -0.95 6.96 -12.08
CA PHE A 110 -0.76 6.32 -10.79
C PHE A 110 -0.06 4.95 -10.87
N GLY A 111 0.20 4.43 -12.09
CA GLY A 111 0.79 3.11 -12.30
C GLY A 111 -0.16 1.96 -11.97
N LEU A 112 -1.47 2.20 -12.09
CA LEU A 112 -2.54 1.21 -11.90
C LEU A 112 -2.82 0.42 -13.20
N ASN A 113 -2.35 0.92 -14.35
CA ASN A 113 -2.44 0.23 -15.63
C ASN A 113 -1.24 -0.71 -15.86
N ILE A 114 -1.47 -1.97 -15.52
CA ILE A 114 -0.43 -3.00 -15.41
C ILE A 114 -0.04 -3.60 -16.78
N GLU A 115 -0.90 -3.51 -17.79
CA GLU A 115 -0.65 -4.09 -19.11
C GLU A 115 0.36 -3.30 -19.96
N LYS A 116 0.57 -2.01 -19.63
CA LYS A 116 1.55 -1.14 -20.32
C LYS A 116 2.80 -0.83 -19.51
N THR A 117 2.76 -0.98 -18.19
CA THR A 117 3.96 -0.91 -17.35
C THR A 117 4.73 -2.23 -17.44
N GLY A 118 5.31 -2.45 -18.63
CA GLY A 118 6.39 -3.41 -18.78
C GLY A 118 7.41 -3.14 -17.68
N ILE A 119 7.55 -4.11 -16.78
CA ILE A 119 8.65 -4.14 -15.81
C ILE A 119 9.91 -4.12 -16.68
N ILE A 120 10.52 -2.94 -16.81
CA ILE A 120 11.88 -2.83 -17.31
C ILE A 120 12.74 -3.47 -16.24
N ALA A 121 13.05 -4.74 -16.45
CA ALA A 121 14.14 -5.40 -15.77
C ALA A 121 15.42 -4.68 -16.18
N ALA A 122 16.08 -4.04 -15.21
CA ALA A 122 17.50 -3.76 -15.21
C ALA A 122 18.07 -4.38 -13.94
#